data_AF-A0A069A7E3-F1
#
_entry.id   AF-A0A069A7E3-F1
#
_cell.length_a   1.000
_cell.length_b   1.000
_cell.length_c   1.000
_cell.angle_alpha   90.00
_cell.angle_beta   90.00
_cell.angle_gamma   90.00
#
_symmetry.space_group_name_H-M   'P 1'
#
loop_
_entity.id
_entity.type
_entity.pdbx_description
1 polymer ?
#
loop_
_entity_poly.entity_id
_entity_poly.type
_entity_poly.pdbx_seq_one_letter_code
_entity_poly.pdbx_strand_id
1 'polypeptide(L)'
;MLPQDYYGLIVILGVILGVMGAFYNWFTLYVQSLYKKIPKIGTFGKLLIPFIMAGILGLVMPDVLGSGHNLVEELTSHEYIFGMVVLIFVIRFIFSAVSFGSGAPGGIFFPLLVLGAFIGGIFGMVGVKVFGMNPDYVNNFVLLAMAGYFTAIVRAPLTGIILIFEMTGSVSQMLSLSVISIVAYIVATLMKSKPIYESLLERLLEKNGEPVHKDRGEKILDQFSVMFGSPVANKAIQDVQWPENCLLVAIQRGGEEIIPRGKTILRPSDVIVTMTDERDSGAVYDKMENLCKEHTAHIF
;
A
#
# COMPACT_ATOMS: atom_id res chain seq x y z
N MET A 1 25.76 -0.96 -15.31
CA MET A 1 24.69 0.07 -15.36
C MET A 1 23.84 -0.18 -16.60
N LEU A 2 22.52 -0.01 -16.52
CA LEU A 2 21.63 -0.10 -17.69
C LEU A 2 21.81 1.16 -18.56
N PRO A 3 21.95 1.03 -19.89
CA PRO A 3 21.92 2.17 -20.81
C PRO A 3 20.65 3.00 -20.64
N GLN A 4 20.76 4.32 -20.85
CA GLN A 4 19.66 5.26 -20.71
C GLN A 4 18.48 4.93 -21.63
N ASP A 5 18.75 4.34 -22.81
CA ASP A 5 17.74 3.95 -23.79
C ASP A 5 16.71 2.94 -23.25
N TYR A 6 17.10 2.13 -22.26
CA TYR A 6 16.22 1.12 -21.66
C TYR A 6 15.33 1.64 -20.54
N TYR A 7 15.47 2.90 -20.12
CA TYR A 7 14.63 3.46 -19.04
C TYR A 7 13.15 3.51 -19.40
N GLY A 8 12.80 3.66 -20.69
CA GLY A 8 11.41 3.53 -21.14
C GLY A 8 10.81 2.15 -20.84
N LEU A 9 11.59 1.09 -21.04
CA LEU A 9 11.18 -0.28 -20.72
C LEU A 9 11.04 -0.50 -19.21
N ILE A 10 11.87 0.16 -18.39
CA ILE A 10 11.76 0.11 -16.92
C ILE A 10 10.42 0.69 -16.45
N VAL A 11 9.99 1.82 -17.04
CA VAL A 11 8.69 2.43 -16.71
C VAL A 11 7.54 1.50 -17.11
N ILE A 12 7.59 0.93 -18.32
CA ILE A 12 6.57 -0.04 -18.79
C ILE A 12 6.49 -1.24 -17.83
N LEU A 13 7.64 -1.81 -17.47
CA LEU A 13 7.70 -2.91 -16.52
C LEU A 13 7.16 -2.49 -15.15
N GLY A 14 7.51 -1.31 -14.65
CA GLY A 14 6.96 -0.76 -13.41
C GLY A 14 5.43 -0.70 -13.41
N VAL A 15 4.82 -0.30 -14.54
CA VAL A 15 3.36 -0.32 -14.70
C VAL A 15 2.81 -1.73 -14.63
N ILE A 16 3.42 -2.68 -15.36
CA ILE A 16 3.02 -4.10 -15.33
C ILE A 16 3.10 -4.65 -13.90
N LEU A 17 4.19 -4.38 -13.18
CA LEU A 17 4.39 -4.84 -11.80
C LEU A 17 3.38 -4.22 -10.84
N GLY A 18 3.04 -2.94 -11.01
CA GLY A 18 2.00 -2.27 -10.22
C GLY A 18 0.63 -2.93 -10.40
N VAL A 19 0.23 -3.19 -11.65
CA VAL A 19 -1.03 -3.88 -11.98
C VAL A 19 -1.02 -5.31 -11.45
N MET A 20 0.07 -6.05 -11.66
CA MET A 20 0.18 -7.44 -11.21
C MET A 20 0.26 -7.57 -9.69
N GLY A 21 0.91 -6.61 -9.01
CA GLY A 21 0.93 -6.55 -7.56
C GLY A 21 -0.46 -6.28 -6.98
N ALA A 22 -1.21 -5.33 -7.57
CA ALA A 22 -2.60 -5.07 -7.17
C ALA A 22 -3.49 -6.30 -7.39
N PHE A 23 -3.32 -7.01 -8.51
CA PHE A 23 -4.01 -8.25 -8.81
C PHE A 23 -3.67 -9.36 -7.81
N TYR A 24 -2.39 -9.53 -7.44
CA TYR A 24 -1.97 -10.52 -6.45
C TYR A 24 -2.59 -10.26 -5.08
N ASN A 25 -2.62 -9.00 -4.64
CA ASN A 25 -3.26 -8.61 -3.38
C ASN A 25 -4.75 -8.96 -3.39
N TRP A 26 -5.45 -8.56 -4.44
CA TRP A 26 -6.87 -8.91 -4.62
C TRP A 26 -7.08 -10.43 -4.64
N PHE A 27 -6.29 -11.17 -5.40
CA PHE A 27 -6.43 -12.62 -5.55
C PHE A 27 -6.16 -13.36 -4.25
N THR A 28 -5.09 -13.01 -3.53
CA THR A 28 -4.77 -13.60 -2.22
C THR A 28 -5.90 -13.36 -1.21
N LEU A 29 -6.43 -12.14 -1.18
CA LEU A 29 -7.57 -11.80 -0.33
C LEU A 29 -8.86 -12.53 -0.76
N TYR A 30 -9.06 -12.74 -2.05
CA TYR A 30 -10.16 -13.52 -2.59
C TYR A 30 -10.05 -15.00 -2.18
N VAL A 31 -8.88 -15.62 -2.32
CA VAL A 31 -8.65 -17.02 -1.91
C VAL A 31 -8.91 -17.20 -0.41
N GLN A 32 -8.43 -16.31 0.44
CA GLN A 32 -8.76 -16.32 1.88
C GLN A 32 -10.27 -16.24 2.14
N SER A 33 -11.01 -15.46 1.36
CA SER A 33 -12.47 -15.38 1.48
C SER A 33 -13.15 -16.70 1.08
N LEU A 34 -12.60 -17.42 0.10
CA LEU A 34 -13.07 -18.73 -0.30
C LEU A 34 -12.86 -19.76 0.83
N TYR A 35 -11.69 -19.74 1.48
CA TYR A 35 -11.43 -20.54 2.68
C TYR A 35 -12.34 -20.18 3.88
N LYS A 36 -12.84 -18.94 3.97
CA LYS A 36 -13.84 -18.56 4.99
C LYS A 36 -15.23 -19.13 4.69
N LYS A 37 -15.60 -19.28 3.41
CA LYS A 37 -16.92 -19.78 3.00
C LYS A 37 -17.13 -21.28 3.20
N ILE A 38 -16.08 -22.05 3.44
CA ILE A 38 -16.19 -23.51 3.62
C ILE A 38 -16.59 -23.80 5.09
N PRO A 39 -17.88 -24.04 5.40
CA PRO A 39 -18.42 -23.88 6.77
C PRO A 39 -18.12 -25.04 7.73
N LYS A 40 -17.30 -26.02 7.35
CA LYS A 40 -17.13 -27.28 8.10
C LYS A 40 -15.69 -27.76 8.25
N ILE A 41 -14.74 -27.02 7.68
CA ILE A 41 -13.33 -27.39 7.73
C ILE A 41 -12.67 -26.54 8.83
N GLY A 42 -12.38 -27.16 9.97
CA GLY A 42 -11.58 -26.56 11.03
C GLY A 42 -10.20 -26.11 10.52
N THR A 43 -9.46 -25.34 11.32
CA THR A 43 -8.15 -24.78 10.91
C THR A 43 -7.22 -25.84 10.31
N PHE A 44 -7.18 -27.04 10.89
CA PHE A 44 -6.36 -28.15 10.40
C PHE A 44 -6.74 -28.61 8.98
N GLY A 45 -8.03 -28.71 8.66
CA GLY A 45 -8.45 -29.17 7.34
C GLY A 45 -8.22 -28.12 6.25
N LYS A 46 -8.11 -26.83 6.60
CA LYS A 46 -7.72 -25.78 5.63
C LYS A 46 -6.26 -25.94 5.21
N LEU A 47 -5.42 -26.43 6.13
CA LEU A 47 -4.00 -26.72 5.87
C LEU A 47 -3.79 -27.98 5.01
N LEU A 48 -4.75 -28.91 4.99
CA LEU A 48 -4.68 -30.10 4.13
C LEU A 48 -4.70 -29.74 2.64
N ILE A 49 -5.40 -28.66 2.25
CA ILE A 49 -5.49 -28.23 0.84
C ILE A 49 -4.11 -27.86 0.28
N PRO A 50 -3.35 -26.91 0.85
CA PRO A 50 -2.01 -26.61 0.37
C PRO A 50 -1.04 -27.77 0.61
N PHE A 51 -1.23 -28.61 1.63
CA PHE A 51 -0.41 -29.80 1.86
C PHE A 51 -0.54 -30.84 0.73
N ILE A 52 -1.76 -31.16 0.31
CA ILE A 52 -2.00 -32.08 -0.82
C ILE A 52 -1.46 -31.48 -2.11
N MET A 53 -1.70 -30.18 -2.35
CA MET A 53 -1.17 -29.48 -3.51
C MET A 53 0.37 -29.51 -3.52
N ALA A 54 1.03 -29.28 -2.38
CA ALA A 54 2.47 -29.39 -2.22
C ALA A 54 2.96 -30.83 -2.48
N GLY A 55 2.24 -31.85 -2.01
CA GLY A 55 2.57 -33.25 -2.27
C GLY A 55 2.51 -33.61 -3.75
N ILE A 56 1.48 -33.16 -4.48
CA ILE A 56 1.36 -33.36 -5.93
C ILE A 56 2.49 -32.63 -6.66
N LEU A 57 2.75 -31.36 -6.32
CA LEU A 57 3.84 -30.60 -6.92
C LEU A 57 5.21 -31.21 -6.61
N GLY A 58 5.40 -31.77 -5.43
CA GLY A 58 6.66 -32.43 -5.06
C GLY A 58 6.97 -33.68 -5.91
N LEU A 59 5.95 -34.33 -6.47
CA LEU A 59 6.12 -35.48 -7.36
C LEU A 59 6.31 -35.07 -8.83
N VAL A 60 5.68 -33.98 -9.26
CA VAL A 60 5.65 -33.58 -10.69
C VAL A 60 6.69 -32.51 -11.01
N MET A 61 6.86 -31.52 -10.15
CA MET A 61 7.77 -30.37 -10.32
C MET A 61 8.34 -29.92 -8.96
N PRO A 62 9.31 -30.66 -8.39
CA PRO A 62 9.83 -30.39 -7.05
C PRO A 62 10.46 -28.99 -6.91
N ASP A 63 11.04 -28.45 -7.99
CA ASP A 63 11.73 -27.15 -7.99
C ASP A 63 10.79 -25.96 -7.71
N VAL A 64 9.49 -26.14 -7.93
CA VAL A 64 8.46 -25.12 -7.67
C VAL A 64 8.24 -24.91 -6.17
N LEU A 65 8.53 -25.93 -5.35
CA LEU A 65 8.37 -25.91 -3.90
C LEU A 65 9.47 -25.10 -3.19
N GLY A 66 9.33 -24.94 -1.88
CA GLY A 66 10.29 -24.20 -1.05
C GLY A 66 10.24 -22.67 -1.26
N SER A 67 11.31 -21.99 -0.86
CA SER A 67 11.43 -20.52 -1.02
C SER A 67 11.57 -20.13 -2.50
N GLY A 68 12.26 -20.97 -3.28
CA GLY A 68 12.52 -20.77 -4.71
C GLY A 68 13.69 -19.84 -4.99
N HIS A 69 14.71 -19.88 -4.15
CA HIS A 69 15.98 -19.21 -4.43
C HIS A 69 16.63 -19.79 -5.68
N ASN A 70 16.71 -21.13 -5.75
CA ASN A 70 17.22 -21.87 -6.90
C ASN A 70 16.50 -21.49 -8.21
N LEU A 71 15.17 -21.27 -8.16
CA LEU A 71 14.40 -20.85 -9.34
C LEU A 71 14.84 -19.49 -9.88
N VAL A 72 15.28 -18.57 -9.00
CA VAL A 72 15.82 -17.27 -9.44
C VAL A 72 17.20 -17.47 -10.05
N GLU A 73 18.05 -18.32 -9.44
CA GLU A 73 19.36 -18.65 -9.98
C GLU A 73 19.26 -19.28 -11.38
N GLU A 74 18.43 -20.32 -11.54
CA GLU A 74 18.16 -21.01 -12.81
C GLU A 74 17.54 -20.08 -13.88
N LEU A 75 16.69 -19.14 -13.46
CA LEU A 75 16.15 -18.11 -14.35
C LEU A 75 17.27 -17.18 -14.85
N THR A 76 18.21 -16.81 -13.99
CA THR A 76 19.33 -15.93 -14.34
C THR A 76 20.48 -16.62 -15.06
N SER A 77 20.61 -17.96 -14.96
CA SER A 77 21.57 -18.76 -15.72
C SER A 77 21.13 -19.05 -17.16
N HIS A 78 19.94 -18.56 -17.56
CA HIS A 78 19.34 -18.76 -18.89
C HIS A 78 19.02 -20.23 -19.22
N GLU A 79 18.83 -21.07 -18.21
CA GLU A 79 18.50 -22.49 -18.39
C GLU A 79 17.05 -22.73 -18.80
N TYR A 80 16.16 -21.77 -18.54
CA TYR A 80 14.75 -21.88 -18.86
C TYR A 80 14.37 -21.34 -20.23
N ILE A 81 13.57 -22.13 -20.94
CA ILE A 81 12.84 -21.70 -22.14
C ILE A 81 11.62 -20.88 -21.71
N PHE A 82 11.25 -19.86 -22.50
CA PHE A 82 10.13 -18.96 -22.23
C PHE A 82 8.84 -19.65 -21.74
N GLY A 83 8.42 -20.75 -22.38
CA GLY A 83 7.22 -21.49 -21.99
C GLY A 83 7.30 -22.07 -20.56
N MET A 84 8.48 -22.53 -20.14
CA MET A 84 8.71 -23.05 -18.80
C MET A 84 8.67 -21.94 -17.75
N VAL A 85 9.23 -20.75 -18.05
CA VAL A 85 9.15 -19.58 -17.17
C VAL A 85 7.70 -19.19 -16.91
N VAL A 86 6.87 -19.11 -17.96
CA VAL A 86 5.44 -18.79 -17.82
C VAL A 86 4.71 -19.86 -17.01
N LEU A 87 4.99 -21.14 -17.27
CA LEU A 87 4.39 -22.25 -16.54
C LEU A 87 4.72 -22.20 -15.04
N ILE A 88 6.00 -22.06 -14.69
CA ILE A 88 6.46 -21.97 -13.29
C ILE A 88 5.84 -20.75 -12.61
N PHE A 89 5.79 -19.60 -13.28
CA PHE A 89 5.17 -18.38 -12.76
C PHE A 89 3.71 -18.63 -12.38
N VAL A 90 2.91 -19.22 -13.28
CA VAL A 90 1.48 -19.49 -13.03
C VAL A 90 1.30 -20.47 -11.88
N ILE A 91 2.06 -21.57 -11.87
CA ILE A 91 1.96 -22.58 -10.81
C ILE A 91 2.34 -21.95 -9.46
N ARG A 92 3.45 -21.19 -9.38
CA ARG A 92 3.86 -20.52 -8.14
C ARG A 92 2.88 -19.47 -7.68
N PHE A 93 2.30 -18.70 -8.60
CA PHE A 93 1.31 -17.68 -8.27
C PHE A 93 0.11 -18.32 -7.57
N ILE A 94 -0.42 -19.40 -8.14
CA ILE A 94 -1.55 -20.15 -7.58
C ILE A 94 -1.16 -20.81 -6.27
N PHE A 95 -0.03 -21.53 -6.23
CA PHE A 95 0.43 -22.25 -5.05
C PHE A 95 0.69 -21.32 -3.86
N SER A 96 1.31 -20.16 -4.11
CA SER A 96 1.52 -19.11 -3.12
C SER A 96 0.19 -18.61 -2.55
N ALA A 97 -0.74 -18.20 -3.43
CA ALA A 97 -2.04 -17.68 -3.00
C ALA A 97 -2.87 -18.72 -2.23
N VAL A 98 -2.83 -20.00 -2.63
CA VAL A 98 -3.51 -21.11 -1.93
C VAL A 98 -2.89 -21.37 -0.57
N SER A 99 -1.55 -21.37 -0.49
CA SER A 99 -0.80 -21.59 0.75
C SER A 99 -1.04 -20.48 1.76
N PHE A 100 -0.87 -19.21 1.37
CA PHE A 100 -1.16 -18.07 2.24
C PHE A 100 -2.65 -17.90 2.53
N GLY A 101 -3.50 -18.25 1.56
CA GLY A 101 -4.94 -18.22 1.69
C GLY A 101 -5.48 -19.13 2.79
N SER A 102 -4.80 -20.25 3.04
CA SER A 102 -5.18 -21.23 4.05
C SER A 102 -5.00 -20.76 5.50
N GLY A 103 -4.16 -19.74 5.72
CA GLY A 103 -3.75 -19.29 7.05
C GLY A 103 -2.61 -20.12 7.67
N ALA A 104 -1.89 -20.90 6.86
CA ALA A 104 -0.66 -21.57 7.29
C ALA A 104 0.37 -20.56 7.81
N PRO A 105 1.08 -20.86 8.92
CA PRO A 105 2.17 -20.02 9.39
C PRO A 105 3.31 -20.03 8.36
N GLY A 106 3.61 -18.87 7.80
CA GLY A 106 4.65 -18.71 6.77
C GLY A 106 4.80 -17.27 6.33
N GLY A 107 5.95 -16.94 5.74
CA GLY A 107 6.25 -15.59 5.25
C GLY A 107 5.99 -15.43 3.75
N ILE A 108 5.21 -14.42 3.36
CA ILE A 108 4.95 -14.06 1.94
C ILE A 108 6.17 -13.47 1.23
N PHE A 109 7.13 -12.98 2.01
CA PHE A 109 8.16 -12.07 1.56
C PHE A 109 9.00 -12.57 0.37
N PHE A 110 9.68 -13.70 0.52
CA PHE A 110 10.55 -14.22 -0.53
C PHE A 110 9.76 -14.79 -1.73
N PRO A 111 8.64 -15.52 -1.56
CA PRO A 111 7.78 -15.91 -2.67
C PRO A 111 7.36 -14.74 -3.57
N LEU A 112 7.09 -13.55 -2.99
CA LEU A 112 6.80 -12.35 -3.78
C LEU A 112 7.98 -11.91 -4.63
N LEU A 113 9.20 -11.91 -4.08
CA LEU A 113 10.41 -11.60 -4.85
C LEU A 113 10.57 -12.55 -6.03
N VAL A 114 10.38 -13.86 -5.82
CA VAL A 114 10.49 -14.84 -6.92
C VAL A 114 9.41 -14.60 -7.98
N LEU A 115 8.16 -14.32 -7.60
CA LEU A 115 7.13 -13.96 -8.58
C LEU A 115 7.53 -12.71 -9.38
N GLY A 116 8.09 -11.70 -8.72
CA GLY A 116 8.66 -10.53 -9.38
C GLY A 116 9.79 -10.87 -10.36
N ALA A 117 10.73 -11.73 -9.95
CA ALA A 117 11.82 -12.22 -10.79
C ALA A 117 11.29 -12.85 -12.08
N PHE A 118 10.28 -13.70 -11.97
CA PHE A 118 9.66 -14.37 -13.12
C PHE A 118 8.92 -13.39 -14.04
N ILE A 119 8.22 -12.39 -13.50
CA ILE A 119 7.62 -11.32 -14.33
C ILE A 119 8.71 -10.56 -15.08
N GLY A 120 9.82 -10.22 -14.41
CA GLY A 120 10.98 -9.57 -15.03
C GLY A 120 11.67 -10.44 -16.08
N GLY A 121 11.78 -11.74 -15.85
CA GLY A 121 12.34 -12.70 -16.80
C GLY A 121 11.47 -12.85 -18.05
N ILE A 122 10.15 -12.98 -17.87
CA ILE A 122 9.18 -12.99 -18.98
C ILE A 122 9.29 -11.70 -19.79
N PHE A 123 9.29 -10.55 -19.10
CA PHE A 123 9.43 -9.24 -19.74
C PHE A 123 10.76 -9.11 -20.48
N GLY A 124 11.87 -9.54 -19.88
CA GLY A 124 13.20 -9.49 -20.47
C GLY A 124 13.31 -10.37 -21.72
N MET A 125 12.82 -11.61 -21.67
CA MET A 125 12.80 -12.52 -22.82
C MET A 125 11.95 -11.97 -23.98
N VAL A 126 10.80 -11.35 -23.67
CA VAL A 126 9.99 -10.62 -24.67
C VAL A 126 10.75 -9.39 -25.19
N GLY A 127 11.44 -8.66 -24.31
CA GLY A 127 12.34 -7.55 -24.61
C GLY A 127 13.36 -7.89 -25.69
N VAL A 128 14.06 -9.01 -25.53
CA VAL A 128 15.05 -9.51 -26.49
C VAL A 128 14.38 -9.80 -27.83
N LYS A 129 13.27 -10.53 -27.82
CA LYS A 129 12.63 -11.02 -29.06
C LYS A 129 11.88 -9.94 -29.85
N VAL A 130 11.22 -9.00 -29.15
CA VAL A 130 10.31 -8.02 -29.75
C VAL A 130 10.96 -6.65 -29.89
N PHE A 131 11.71 -6.22 -28.87
CA PHE A 131 12.32 -4.88 -28.83
C PHE A 131 13.80 -4.88 -29.22
N GLY A 132 14.37 -6.05 -29.54
CA GLY A 132 15.79 -6.17 -29.89
C GLY A 132 16.74 -5.83 -28.72
N MET A 133 16.26 -5.96 -27.48
CA MET A 133 17.07 -5.72 -26.28
C MET A 133 18.26 -6.67 -26.25
N ASN A 134 19.44 -6.17 -25.86
CA ASN A 134 20.61 -7.04 -25.67
C ASN A 134 20.30 -8.09 -24.56
N PRO A 135 20.43 -9.40 -24.84
CA PRO A 135 20.26 -10.48 -23.86
C PRO A 135 21.00 -10.27 -22.53
N ASP A 136 22.17 -9.61 -22.56
CA ASP A 136 22.99 -9.35 -21.36
C ASP A 136 22.23 -8.59 -20.26
N TYR A 137 21.17 -7.85 -20.62
CA TYR A 137 20.38 -7.06 -19.68
C TYR A 137 19.15 -7.78 -19.12
N VAL A 138 18.82 -8.99 -19.55
CA VAL A 138 17.64 -9.74 -19.04
C VAL A 138 17.72 -9.89 -17.52
N ASN A 139 18.89 -10.26 -16.98
CA ASN A 139 19.09 -10.40 -15.54
C ASN A 139 18.90 -9.08 -14.78
N ASN A 140 19.21 -7.94 -15.39
CA ASN A 140 18.94 -6.65 -14.77
C ASN A 140 17.43 -6.44 -14.63
N PHE A 141 16.64 -6.76 -15.65
CA PHE A 141 15.17 -6.64 -15.57
C PHE A 141 14.55 -7.62 -14.57
N VAL A 142 15.12 -8.83 -14.42
CA VAL A 142 14.74 -9.78 -13.35
C VAL A 142 14.91 -9.13 -11.98
N LEU A 143 16.10 -8.62 -11.67
CA LEU A 143 16.42 -7.99 -10.36
C LEU A 143 15.57 -6.75 -10.09
N LEU A 144 15.39 -5.88 -11.10
CA LEU A 144 14.52 -4.72 -11.01
C LEU A 144 13.07 -5.12 -10.71
N ALA A 145 12.58 -6.17 -11.36
CA ALA A 145 11.21 -6.64 -11.17
C ALA A 145 10.97 -7.23 -9.79
N MET A 146 11.97 -7.86 -9.18
CA MET A 146 11.89 -8.33 -7.79
C MET A 146 11.57 -7.17 -6.84
N ALA A 147 12.35 -6.07 -6.91
CA ALA A 147 12.09 -4.87 -6.09
C ALA A 147 10.75 -4.21 -6.43
N GLY A 148 10.44 -4.04 -7.71
CA GLY A 148 9.22 -3.37 -8.16
C GLY A 148 7.95 -4.12 -7.75
N TYR A 149 7.92 -5.45 -7.91
CA TYR A 149 6.77 -6.27 -7.51
C TYR A 149 6.57 -6.31 -5.99
N PHE A 150 7.67 -6.46 -5.24
CA PHE A 150 7.65 -6.35 -3.79
C PHE A 150 7.06 -5.01 -3.34
N THR A 151 7.52 -3.92 -3.96
CA THR A 151 7.04 -2.56 -3.68
C THR A 151 5.57 -2.40 -3.98
N ALA A 152 5.08 -2.91 -5.11
CA ALA A 152 3.67 -2.84 -5.50
C ALA A 152 2.74 -3.53 -4.48
N ILE A 153 3.21 -4.62 -3.88
CA ILE A 153 2.42 -5.46 -2.97
C ILE A 153 2.50 -4.97 -1.51
N VAL A 154 3.71 -4.70 -1.05
CA VAL A 154 4.02 -4.40 0.36
C VAL A 154 3.96 -2.91 0.68
N ARG A 155 4.10 -2.04 -0.33
CA ARG A 155 4.15 -0.57 -0.18
C ARG A 155 5.36 -0.04 0.57
N ALA A 156 6.48 -0.77 0.52
CA ALA A 156 7.74 -0.39 1.11
C ALA A 156 8.86 -0.26 0.04
N PRO A 157 8.91 0.83 -0.74
CA PRO A 157 9.86 1.01 -1.84
C PRO A 157 11.31 0.94 -1.39
N LEU A 158 11.66 1.67 -0.31
CA LEU A 158 13.03 1.71 0.21
C LEU A 158 13.51 0.32 0.67
N THR A 159 12.64 -0.44 1.36
CA THR A 159 12.95 -1.81 1.79
C THR A 159 13.23 -2.73 0.61
N GLY A 160 12.42 -2.65 -0.45
CA GLY A 160 12.64 -3.45 -1.66
C GLY A 160 13.96 -3.10 -2.37
N ILE A 161 14.28 -1.80 -2.47
CA ILE A 161 15.53 -1.33 -3.07
C ILE A 161 16.74 -1.80 -2.26
N ILE A 162 16.71 -1.61 -0.93
CA ILE A 162 17.80 -2.01 -0.03
C ILE A 162 18.01 -3.52 -0.09
N LEU A 163 16.94 -4.31 -0.09
CA LEU A 163 17.08 -5.76 -0.15
C LEU A 163 17.75 -6.24 -1.43
N ILE A 164 17.31 -5.74 -2.59
CA ILE A 164 17.93 -6.14 -3.86
C ILE A 164 19.37 -5.63 -3.94
N PHE A 165 19.64 -4.46 -3.37
CA PHE A 165 21.01 -3.96 -3.21
C PHE A 165 21.87 -4.91 -2.36
N GLU A 166 21.38 -5.38 -1.20
CA GLU A 166 22.12 -6.31 -0.35
C GLU A 166 22.37 -7.66 -1.03
N MET A 167 21.38 -8.19 -1.75
CA MET A 167 21.51 -9.46 -2.47
C MET A 167 22.48 -9.39 -3.64
N THR A 168 22.56 -8.25 -4.33
CA THR A 168 23.34 -8.09 -5.57
C THR A 168 24.69 -7.41 -5.36
N GLY A 169 24.87 -6.69 -4.24
CA GLY A 169 26.07 -5.92 -3.92
C GLY A 169 26.36 -4.74 -4.86
N SER A 170 25.46 -4.39 -5.79
CA SER A 170 25.72 -3.39 -6.84
C SER A 170 24.97 -2.07 -6.60
N VAL A 171 25.71 -1.04 -6.18
CA VAL A 171 25.18 0.35 -6.05
C VAL A 171 24.75 0.90 -7.42
N SER A 172 25.34 0.40 -8.50
CA SER A 172 25.19 0.94 -9.86
C SER A 172 23.76 0.86 -10.43
N GLN A 173 22.87 0.10 -9.79
CA GLN A 173 21.47 -0.07 -10.19
C GLN A 173 20.47 0.71 -9.33
N MET A 174 20.94 1.45 -8.31
CA MET A 174 20.04 2.16 -7.37
C MET A 174 19.05 3.08 -8.07
N LEU A 175 19.48 3.83 -9.09
CA LEU A 175 18.60 4.73 -9.83
C LEU A 175 17.48 3.95 -10.55
N SER A 176 17.83 2.88 -11.26
CA SER A 176 16.87 2.02 -11.96
C SER A 176 15.89 1.34 -10.98
N LEU A 177 16.39 0.87 -9.84
CA LEU A 177 15.58 0.29 -8.76
C LEU A 177 14.59 1.33 -8.18
N SER A 178 15.05 2.56 -8.01
CA SER A 178 14.21 3.65 -7.48
C SER A 178 13.08 3.99 -8.44
N VAL A 179 13.40 4.12 -9.74
CA VAL A 179 12.41 4.42 -10.78
C VAL A 179 11.35 3.32 -10.85
N ILE A 180 11.76 2.05 -10.95
CA ILE A 180 10.80 0.95 -11.09
C ILE A 180 9.92 0.79 -9.84
N SER A 181 10.51 0.91 -8.64
CA SER A 181 9.77 0.82 -7.39
C SER A 181 8.76 1.95 -7.23
N ILE A 182 9.14 3.20 -7.56
CA ILE A 182 8.23 4.35 -7.50
C ILE A 182 7.09 4.20 -8.50
N VAL A 183 7.37 3.81 -9.74
CA VAL A 183 6.32 3.61 -10.75
C VAL A 183 5.37 2.49 -10.32
N ALA A 184 5.89 1.35 -9.88
CA ALA A 184 5.09 0.23 -9.41
C ALA A 184 4.23 0.62 -8.18
N TYR A 185 4.80 1.40 -7.25
CA TYR A 185 4.08 1.98 -6.12
C TYR A 185 2.92 2.88 -6.60
N ILE A 186 3.20 3.87 -7.45
CA ILE A 186 2.17 4.82 -7.93
C ILE A 186 1.04 4.05 -8.62
N VAL A 187 1.37 3.12 -9.52
CA VAL A 187 0.36 2.36 -10.27
C VAL A 187 -0.50 1.50 -9.35
N ALA A 188 0.10 0.78 -8.39
CA ALA A 188 -0.68 0.04 -7.42
C ALA A 188 -1.56 0.99 -6.57
N THR A 189 -1.09 2.21 -6.25
CA THR A 189 -1.87 3.22 -5.48
C THR A 189 -3.06 3.73 -6.30
N LEU A 190 -2.87 4.01 -7.58
CA LEU A 190 -3.95 4.38 -8.50
C LEU A 190 -5.00 3.26 -8.63
N MET A 191 -4.56 2.00 -8.57
CA MET A 191 -5.44 0.82 -8.52
C MET A 191 -6.18 0.65 -7.17
N LYS A 192 -5.98 1.56 -6.21
CA LYS A 192 -6.56 1.53 -4.85
C LYS A 192 -6.27 0.22 -4.10
N SER A 193 -5.15 -0.42 -4.41
CA SER A 193 -4.73 -1.64 -3.71
C SER A 193 -4.13 -1.27 -2.36
N LYS A 194 -4.74 -1.73 -1.26
CA LYS A 194 -4.15 -1.58 0.08
C LYS A 194 -2.85 -2.39 0.21
N PRO A 195 -1.89 -1.98 1.05
CA PRO A 195 -0.76 -2.81 1.44
C PRO A 195 -1.23 -4.19 1.91
N ILE A 196 -0.54 -5.24 1.46
CA ILE A 196 -0.96 -6.61 1.80
C ILE A 196 -0.91 -6.88 3.30
N TYR A 197 0.11 -6.40 4.00
CA TYR A 197 0.26 -6.64 5.44
C TYR A 197 -0.82 -5.92 6.26
N GLU A 198 -1.24 -4.71 5.87
CA GLU A 198 -2.39 -4.03 6.48
C GLU A 198 -3.68 -4.82 6.23
N SER A 199 -3.91 -5.26 4.99
CA SER A 199 -5.10 -6.05 4.64
C SER A 199 -5.18 -7.38 5.41
N LEU A 200 -4.03 -8.00 5.65
CA LEU A 200 -3.92 -9.22 6.45
C LEU A 200 -4.16 -8.93 7.94
N LEU A 201 -3.59 -7.83 8.46
CA LEU A 201 -3.79 -7.39 9.84
C LEU A 201 -5.26 -7.07 10.12
N GLU A 202 -5.91 -6.28 9.25
CA GLU A 202 -7.35 -5.96 9.34
C GLU A 202 -8.18 -7.25 9.48
N ARG A 203 -7.91 -8.25 8.65
CA ARG A 203 -8.60 -9.55 8.70
C ARG A 203 -8.32 -10.37 9.94
N LEU A 204 -7.14 -10.26 10.53
CA LEU A 204 -6.80 -10.91 11.80
C LEU A 204 -7.54 -10.25 12.97
N LEU A 205 -7.59 -8.92 13.00
CA LEU A 205 -8.35 -8.16 14.00
C LEU A 205 -9.85 -8.49 13.91
N GLU A 206 -10.43 -8.48 12.71
CA GLU A 206 -11.84 -8.89 12.49
C GLU A 206 -12.13 -10.30 13.01
N LYS A 207 -11.20 -11.24 12.78
CA LYS A 207 -11.34 -12.62 13.23
C LYS A 207 -11.30 -12.73 14.77
N ASN A 208 -10.52 -11.87 15.42
CA ASN A 208 -10.37 -11.84 16.87
C ASN A 208 -11.42 -10.96 17.57
N GLY A 209 -12.31 -10.29 16.82
CA GLY A 209 -13.31 -9.37 17.37
C GLY A 209 -12.74 -8.03 17.83
N GLU A 210 -11.51 -7.72 17.44
CA GLU A 210 -10.84 -6.46 17.78
C GLU A 210 -11.31 -5.33 16.83
N PRO A 211 -11.43 -4.08 17.33
CA PRO A 211 -11.87 -2.96 16.51
C PRO A 211 -10.84 -2.67 15.41
N VAL A 212 -11.25 -2.88 14.16
CA VAL A 212 -10.49 -2.40 13.00
C VAL A 212 -10.59 -0.88 12.98
N HIS A 213 -9.49 -0.20 13.27
CA HIS A 213 -9.38 1.23 13.07
C HIS A 213 -9.39 1.49 11.56
N LYS A 214 -10.59 1.63 10.98
CA LYS A 214 -10.73 2.12 9.62
C LYS A 214 -10.21 3.54 9.61
N ASP A 215 -9.12 3.73 8.89
CA ASP A 215 -8.46 5.00 8.65
C ASP A 215 -9.50 6.08 8.29
N ARG A 216 -9.93 6.84 9.31
CA ARG A 216 -10.82 7.99 9.15
C ARG A 216 -9.98 9.23 8.79
N GLY A 217 -8.82 9.07 8.17
CA GLY A 217 -7.87 10.17 7.97
C GLY A 217 -7.26 10.62 9.29
N GLU A 218 -6.16 11.36 9.21
CA GLU A 218 -5.61 12.00 10.40
C GLU A 218 -6.60 13.04 10.93
N LYS A 219 -6.67 13.16 12.26
CA LYS A 219 -7.43 14.23 12.91
C LYS A 219 -6.55 15.48 12.90
N ILE A 220 -6.99 16.51 12.20
CA ILE A 220 -6.30 17.80 12.13
C ILE A 220 -6.84 18.70 13.23
N LEU A 221 -5.92 19.31 13.99
CA LEU A 221 -6.23 20.34 14.98
C LEU A 221 -5.86 21.71 14.42
N ASP A 222 -6.86 22.55 14.23
CA ASP A 222 -6.69 23.93 13.77
C ASP A 222 -7.03 24.91 14.88
N GLN A 223 -6.36 26.06 14.86
CA GLN A 223 -6.52 27.13 15.84
C GLN A 223 -7.02 28.40 15.16
N PHE A 224 -8.13 28.94 15.63
CA PHE A 224 -8.74 30.16 15.10
C PHE A 224 -8.86 31.22 16.18
N SER A 225 -8.27 32.38 15.95
CA SER A 225 -8.43 33.53 16.83
C SER A 225 -9.75 34.24 16.56
N VAL A 226 -10.58 34.41 17.60
CA VAL A 226 -11.82 35.17 17.54
C VAL A 226 -11.49 36.65 17.42
N MET A 227 -11.64 37.21 16.22
CA MET A 227 -11.41 38.64 16.01
C MET A 227 -12.52 39.49 16.60
N PHE A 228 -12.19 40.75 16.89
CA PHE A 228 -13.20 41.75 17.24
C PHE A 228 -14.19 41.92 16.07
N GLY A 229 -15.48 42.08 16.35
CA GLY A 229 -16.51 42.19 15.31
C GLY A 229 -16.79 40.92 14.51
N SER A 230 -16.20 39.77 14.89
CA SER A 230 -16.50 38.50 14.23
C SER A 230 -17.92 37.99 14.57
N PRO A 231 -18.56 37.23 13.66
CA PRO A 231 -19.90 36.67 13.88
C PRO A 231 -20.06 35.82 15.15
N VAL A 232 -18.96 35.27 15.68
CA VAL A 232 -18.93 34.42 16.87
C VAL A 232 -18.58 35.17 18.15
N ALA A 233 -18.08 36.41 18.05
CA ALA A 233 -17.73 37.20 19.22
C ALA A 233 -18.96 37.46 20.11
N ASN A 234 -18.78 37.29 21.42
CA ASN A 234 -19.80 37.47 22.46
C ASN A 234 -21.03 36.56 22.33
N LYS A 235 -20.96 35.48 21.55
CA LYS A 235 -22.01 34.45 21.49
C LYS A 235 -21.65 33.24 22.33
N ALA A 236 -22.68 32.55 22.84
CA ALA A 236 -22.48 31.23 23.43
C ALA A 236 -22.24 30.22 22.30
N ILE A 237 -21.44 29.18 22.57
CA ILE A 237 -21.10 28.14 21.58
C ILE A 237 -22.36 27.51 20.97
N GLN A 238 -23.41 27.28 21.76
CA GLN A 238 -24.66 26.68 21.29
C GLN A 238 -25.44 27.57 20.30
N ASP A 239 -25.18 28.88 20.31
CA ASP A 239 -25.88 29.86 19.47
C ASP A 239 -25.16 30.11 18.12
N VAL A 240 -24.03 29.43 17.90
CA VAL A 240 -23.22 29.52 16.67
C VAL A 240 -23.52 28.33 15.78
N GLN A 241 -23.69 28.58 14.48
CA GLN A 241 -23.78 27.52 13.47
C GLN A 241 -22.39 27.05 13.07
N TRP A 242 -21.97 25.92 13.64
CA TRP A 242 -20.68 25.31 13.36
C TRP A 242 -20.68 24.52 12.05
N PRO A 243 -19.52 24.38 11.38
CA PRO A 243 -19.39 23.50 10.22
C PRO A 243 -19.73 22.05 10.56
N GLU A 244 -20.34 21.33 9.62
CA GLU A 244 -20.47 19.88 9.74
C GLU A 244 -19.08 19.22 9.84
N ASN A 245 -18.99 18.14 10.60
CA ASN A 245 -17.75 17.39 10.86
C ASN A 245 -16.64 18.17 11.60
N CYS A 246 -16.98 19.30 12.24
CA CYS A 246 -16.07 20.08 13.09
C CYS A 246 -16.39 19.87 14.58
N LEU A 247 -15.40 19.47 15.38
CA LEU A 247 -15.53 19.37 16.83
C LEU A 247 -14.72 20.46 17.53
N LEU A 248 -15.36 21.25 18.40
CA LEU A 248 -14.67 22.15 19.30
C LEU A 248 -14.04 21.37 20.46
N VAL A 249 -12.73 21.48 20.60
CA VAL A 249 -11.97 20.70 21.59
C VAL A 249 -11.60 21.54 22.80
N ALA A 250 -11.14 22.78 22.55
CA ALA A 250 -10.67 23.68 23.58
C ALA A 250 -10.86 25.15 23.19
N ILE A 251 -10.93 26.03 24.19
CA ILE A 251 -10.82 27.48 24.02
C ILE A 251 -9.65 27.95 24.88
N GLN A 252 -8.66 28.60 24.29
CA GLN A 252 -7.60 29.25 25.05
C GLN A 252 -7.93 30.72 25.25
N ARG A 253 -7.99 31.15 26.51
CA ARG A 253 -8.24 32.54 26.89
C ARG A 253 -7.18 33.00 27.86
N GLY A 254 -6.36 33.96 27.46
CA GLY A 254 -5.30 34.49 28.33
C GLY A 254 -4.27 33.45 28.77
N GLY A 255 -4.05 32.41 27.95
CA GLY A 255 -3.13 31.31 28.25
C GLY A 255 -3.71 30.16 29.05
N GLU A 256 -4.96 30.26 29.53
CA GLU A 256 -5.66 29.13 30.16
C GLU A 256 -6.55 28.39 29.16
N GLU A 257 -6.57 27.06 29.29
CA GLU A 257 -7.40 26.18 28.48
C GLU A 257 -8.77 25.97 29.14
N ILE A 258 -9.83 26.30 28.42
CA ILE A 258 -11.22 26.20 28.86
C ILE A 258 -11.91 25.11 28.03
N ILE A 259 -12.58 24.18 28.73
CA ILE A 259 -13.41 23.15 28.08
C ILE A 259 -14.67 23.82 27.48
N PRO A 260 -14.90 23.69 26.16
CA PRO A 260 -16.05 24.30 25.52
C PRO A 260 -17.35 23.61 25.97
N ARG A 261 -18.29 24.40 26.48
CA ARG A 261 -19.66 23.96 26.81
C ARG A 261 -20.64 24.81 26.01
N GLY A 262 -21.85 24.31 25.76
CA GLY A 262 -22.87 25.06 24.99
C GLY A 262 -23.10 26.49 25.50
N LYS A 263 -23.04 26.71 26.82
CA LYS A 263 -23.20 28.01 27.48
C LYS A 263 -21.92 28.86 27.55
N THR A 264 -20.76 28.32 27.16
CA THR A 264 -19.50 29.06 27.17
C THR A 264 -19.58 30.19 26.16
N ILE A 265 -19.40 31.43 26.61
CA ILE A 265 -19.42 32.62 25.75
C ILE A 265 -18.03 32.86 25.19
N LEU A 266 -17.92 32.94 23.87
CA LEU A 266 -16.70 33.28 23.15
C LEU A 266 -16.43 34.78 23.26
N ARG A 267 -15.19 35.15 23.54
CA ARG A 267 -14.75 36.54 23.67
C ARG A 267 -13.75 36.87 22.56
N PRO A 268 -13.67 38.15 22.14
CA PRO A 268 -12.56 38.59 21.32
C PRO A 268 -11.21 38.20 21.93
N SER A 269 -10.27 37.81 21.07
CA SER A 269 -8.94 37.26 21.42
C SER A 269 -8.93 35.86 22.03
N ASP A 270 -10.07 35.18 22.14
CA ASP A 270 -10.07 33.73 22.38
C ASP A 270 -9.43 33.00 21.20
N VAL A 271 -8.70 31.93 21.47
CA VAL A 271 -8.26 30.98 20.46
C VAL A 271 -9.11 29.73 20.57
N ILE A 272 -9.84 29.44 19.51
CA ILE A 272 -10.68 28.26 19.40
C ILE A 272 -9.86 27.14 18.77
N VAL A 273 -9.80 25.99 19.43
CA VAL A 273 -9.17 24.78 18.90
C VAL A 273 -10.25 23.84 18.38
N THR A 274 -10.19 23.51 17.09
CA THR A 274 -11.12 22.59 16.44
C THR A 274 -10.42 21.34 15.95
N MET A 275 -11.13 20.20 16.00
CA MET A 275 -10.70 18.93 15.43
C MET A 275 -11.61 18.53 14.26
N THR A 276 -10.98 18.17 13.15
CA THR A 276 -11.67 17.76 11.91
C THR A 276 -10.94 16.56 11.29
N ASP A 277 -11.64 15.74 10.50
CA ASP A 277 -10.99 14.74 9.65
C ASP A 277 -10.24 15.42 8.49
N GLU A 278 -9.04 14.93 8.13
CA GLU A 278 -8.21 15.47 7.03
C GLU A 278 -9.00 15.72 5.73
N ARG A 279 -9.96 14.84 5.41
CA ARG A 279 -10.81 14.93 4.21
C ARG A 279 -11.69 16.18 4.16
N ASP A 280 -12.13 16.65 5.32
CA ASP A 280 -13.03 17.80 5.45
C ASP A 280 -12.28 19.08 5.87
N SER A 281 -10.98 18.98 6.15
CA SER A 281 -10.14 20.05 6.71
C SER A 281 -10.25 21.36 5.94
N GLY A 282 -10.09 21.36 4.61
CA GLY A 282 -10.16 22.59 3.80
C GLY A 282 -11.52 23.29 3.89
N ALA A 283 -12.61 22.53 3.77
CA ALA A 283 -13.96 23.10 3.82
C ALA A 283 -14.33 23.61 5.23
N VAL A 284 -13.87 22.93 6.28
CA VAL A 284 -14.06 23.36 7.66
C VAL A 284 -13.20 24.59 7.97
N TYR A 285 -11.95 24.61 7.52
CA TYR A 285 -11.03 25.73 7.70
C TYR A 285 -11.63 27.02 7.13
N ASP A 286 -12.08 27.01 5.87
CA ASP A 286 -12.66 28.19 5.22
C ASP A 286 -13.89 28.73 5.97
N LYS A 287 -14.75 27.84 6.47
CA LYS A 287 -15.94 28.25 7.25
C LYS A 287 -15.57 28.80 8.62
N MET A 288 -14.64 28.14 9.32
CA MET A 288 -14.15 28.59 10.63
C MET A 288 -13.43 29.92 10.53
N GLU A 289 -12.63 30.11 9.48
CA GLU A 289 -11.92 31.35 9.22
C GLU A 289 -12.91 32.49 8.99
N ASN A 290 -13.97 32.26 8.20
CA ASN A 290 -15.04 33.26 8.00
C ASN A 290 -15.81 33.57 9.31
N LEU A 291 -16.10 32.56 10.14
CA LEU A 291 -16.80 32.76 11.41
C LEU A 291 -15.96 33.57 12.42
N CYS A 292 -14.64 33.42 12.39
CA CYS A 292 -13.72 34.04 13.35
C CYS A 292 -13.11 35.36 12.87
N LYS A 293 -13.15 35.66 11.56
CA LYS A 293 -12.71 36.94 10.98
C LYS A 293 -13.70 38.08 11.26
N GLU A 294 -13.16 39.29 11.33
CA GLU A 294 -13.95 40.51 11.44
C GLU A 294 -14.85 40.69 10.20
N HIS A 295 -16.15 40.84 10.42
CA HIS A 295 -17.06 41.30 9.37
C HIS A 295 -17.19 42.81 9.49
N THR A 296 -16.49 43.55 8.64
CA THR A 296 -16.69 44.99 8.53
C THR A 296 -18.11 45.22 8.01
N ALA A 297 -19.05 45.57 8.90
CA ALA A 297 -20.33 46.09 8.46
C ALA A 297 -20.04 47.39 7.70
N HIS A 298 -20.28 47.39 6.38
CA HIS A 298 -20.37 48.63 5.62
C HIS A 298 -21.53 49.44 6.19
N ILE A 299 -21.23 50.35 7.10
CA ILE A 299 -22.13 51.42 7.52
C ILE A 299 -22.05 52.48 6.43
N PHE A 300 -23.03 52.48 5.53
CA PHE A 300 -23.48 53.66 4.81
C PHE A 300 -24.98 53.84 5.07
#